data_AF-A0A958E3H5-F1
#
_entry.id   AF-A0A958E3H5-F1
#
_cell.length_a   1.000
_cell.length_b   1.000
_cell.length_c   1.000
_cell.angle_alpha   90.00
_cell.angle_beta   90.00
_cell.angle_gamma   90.00
#
_symmetry.space_group_name_H-M   'P 1'
#
loop_
_entity.id
_entity.type
_entity.pdbx_description
1 polymer ?
#
loop_
_entity_poly.entity_id
_entity_poly.type
_entity_poly.pdbx_seq_one_letter_code
_entity_poly.pdbx_strand_id
1 'polypeptide(L)'
;MLVLVVVSVGSFASYEQYSVNEFKREFEKRGALLTKTLSNQAHYNLVMEDYDGLEDMLKTLQQNKYIEVGAFYNAGATQVVGVNVDVLPESDLQISGDFEELSWTYNKNGEKLLLARHKIATDANPDDV
;
A
#
# COMPACT_ATOMS: atom_id res chain seq x y z
N MET A 1 14.67 -10.19 2.03
CA MET A 1 14.31 -8.95 1.32
C MET A 1 13.07 -8.38 2.00
N LEU A 2 13.01 -7.08 2.26
CA LEU A 2 11.85 -6.46 2.90
C LEU A 2 11.15 -5.65 1.83
N VAL A 3 9.87 -5.92 1.58
CA VAL A 3 9.15 -5.21 0.53
C VAL A 3 7.90 -4.58 1.10
N LEU A 4 7.73 -3.29 0.81
CA LEU A 4 6.70 -2.42 1.35
C LEU A 4 5.73 -2.06 0.25
N VAL A 5 4.43 -2.25 0.51
CA VAL A 5 3.34 -1.82 -0.38
C VAL A 5 2.72 -0.56 0.20
N VAL A 6 2.60 0.53 -0.57
CA VAL A 6 1.79 1.70 -0.18
C VAL A 6 0.51 1.68 -1.00
N VAL A 7 -0.66 1.54 -0.38
CA VAL A 7 -1.96 1.62 -1.05
C VAL A 7 -2.73 2.80 -0.51
N SER A 8 -3.24 3.69 -1.39
CA SER A 8 -4.16 4.76 -0.99
C SER A 8 -5.54 4.64 -1.59
N VAL A 9 -6.57 4.80 -0.76
CA VAL A 9 -7.98 4.75 -1.17
C VAL A 9 -8.59 6.15 -1.01
N GLY A 10 -9.34 6.63 -2.02
CA GLY A 10 -9.82 8.02 -2.13
C GLY A 10 -10.90 8.48 -1.12
N SER A 11 -11.05 9.81 -0.97
CA SER A 11 -11.81 10.50 0.09
C SER A 11 -13.33 10.61 -0.16
N PHE A 12 -14.13 10.62 0.92
CA PHE A 12 -15.58 10.86 0.90
C PHE A 12 -15.96 12.09 1.75
N ALA A 13 -16.88 12.90 1.23
CA ALA A 13 -17.47 14.05 1.93
C ALA A 13 -18.87 13.71 2.50
N SER A 14 -19.03 13.99 3.80
CA SER A 14 -20.31 14.22 4.51
C SER A 14 -21.24 13.02 4.75
N TYR A 15 -21.03 12.27 5.83
CA TYR A 15 -22.07 11.49 6.50
C TYR A 15 -21.99 11.71 8.03
N GLU A 16 -23.09 11.56 8.74
CA GLU A 16 -23.28 11.88 10.16
C GLU A 16 -22.26 11.19 11.09
N GLN A 17 -21.85 11.85 12.18
CA GLN A 17 -20.71 11.50 13.04
C GLN A 17 -20.61 10.02 13.50
N TYR A 18 -21.72 9.29 13.60
CA TYR A 18 -21.71 7.85 13.95
C TYR A 18 -21.35 6.95 12.75
N SER A 19 -21.83 7.31 11.55
CA SER A 19 -21.49 6.64 10.29
C SER A 19 -20.01 6.84 9.93
N VAL A 20 -19.41 7.99 10.27
CA VAL A 20 -18.02 8.30 9.93
C VAL A 20 -17.04 7.35 10.61
N ASN A 21 -17.26 7.00 11.88
CA ASN A 21 -16.34 6.13 12.61
C ASN A 21 -16.41 4.68 12.15
N GLU A 22 -17.61 4.15 11.94
CA GLU A 22 -17.79 2.81 11.37
C GLU A 22 -17.27 2.73 9.92
N PHE A 23 -17.53 3.76 9.12
CA PHE A 23 -16.96 3.87 7.78
C PHE A 23 -15.44 3.90 7.81
N LYS A 24 -14.83 4.73 8.66
CA LYS A 24 -13.39 4.83 8.82
C LYS A 24 -12.78 3.46 9.17
N ARG A 25 -13.38 2.73 10.12
CA ARG A 25 -12.92 1.40 10.52
C ARG A 25 -13.00 0.39 9.38
N GLU A 26 -14.13 0.35 8.66
CA GLU A 26 -14.29 -0.57 7.52
C GLU A 26 -13.35 -0.21 6.37
N PHE A 27 -13.09 1.08 6.16
CA PHE A 27 -12.14 1.56 5.17
C PHE A 27 -10.70 1.17 5.52
N GLU A 28 -10.29 1.39 6.76
CA GLU A 28 -8.99 0.95 7.31
C GLU A 28 -8.81 -0.56 7.18
N LYS A 29 -9.84 -1.34 7.53
CA LYS A 29 -9.83 -2.79 7.40
C LYS A 29 -9.68 -3.24 5.95
N ARG A 30 -10.37 -2.60 5.01
CA ARG A 30 -10.24 -2.89 3.57
C ARG A 30 -8.86 -2.52 3.04
N GLY A 31 -8.32 -1.37 3.44
CA GLY A 31 -6.96 -0.94 3.08
C GLY A 31 -5.90 -1.94 3.56
N ALA A 32 -5.98 -2.37 4.82
CA ALA A 32 -5.08 -3.38 5.37
C ALA A 32 -5.20 -4.72 4.65
N LEU A 33 -6.42 -5.20 4.41
CA LEU A 33 -6.66 -6.47 3.70
C LEU A 33 -6.13 -6.41 2.26
N LEU A 34 -6.42 -5.33 1.54
CA LEU A 34 -5.93 -5.15 0.17
C LEU A 34 -4.40 -5.17 0.15
N THR A 35 -3.75 -4.41 1.02
CA THR A 35 -2.28 -4.33 1.10
C THR A 35 -1.66 -5.67 1.45
N LYS A 36 -2.28 -6.44 2.37
CA LYS A 36 -1.84 -7.79 2.73
C LYS A 36 -2.02 -8.79 1.57
N THR A 37 -3.15 -8.76 0.88
CA THR A 37 -3.39 -9.62 -0.29
C THR A 37 -2.39 -9.31 -1.41
N LEU A 38 -2.16 -8.03 -1.69
CA LEU A 38 -1.17 -7.59 -2.68
C LEU A 38 0.24 -7.99 -2.28
N SER A 39 0.58 -7.86 -1.00
CA SER A 39 1.86 -8.33 -0.46
C SER A 39 2.09 -9.82 -0.72
N ASN A 40 1.07 -10.64 -0.49
CA ASN A 40 1.16 -12.09 -0.73
C ASN A 40 1.24 -12.43 -2.22
N GLN A 41 0.52 -11.70 -3.08
CA GLN A 41 0.58 -11.90 -4.54
C GLN A 41 1.91 -11.45 -5.12
N ALA A 42 2.42 -10.30 -4.66
CA ALA A 42 3.69 -9.73 -5.09
C ALA A 42 4.89 -10.54 -4.63
N HIS A 43 4.77 -11.37 -3.58
CA HIS A 43 5.86 -12.19 -3.05
C HIS A 43 6.60 -12.96 -4.15
N TYR A 44 5.87 -13.65 -5.04
CA TYR A 44 6.48 -14.43 -6.12
C TYR A 44 7.23 -13.55 -7.11
N ASN A 45 6.63 -12.45 -7.56
CA ASN A 45 7.25 -11.54 -8.51
C ASN A 45 8.50 -10.88 -7.90
N LEU A 46 8.49 -10.59 -6.60
CA LEU A 46 9.65 -10.02 -5.92
C LEU A 46 10.78 -11.02 -5.74
N VAL A 47 10.47 -12.28 -5.41
CA VAL A 47 11.47 -13.35 -5.31
C VAL A 47 12.12 -13.63 -6.67
N MET A 48 11.34 -13.52 -7.75
CA MET A 48 11.80 -13.73 -9.11
C MET A 48 12.37 -12.48 -9.78
N GLU A 49 12.44 -11.34 -9.07
CA GLU A 49 12.84 -10.03 -9.62
C GLU A 49 12.03 -9.62 -10.87
N ASP A 50 10.79 -10.10 -10.99
CA ASP A 50 9.85 -9.76 -12.04
C ASP A 50 9.20 -8.40 -11.75
N TYR A 51 9.97 -7.35 -11.98
CA TYR A 51 9.53 -5.97 -11.76
C TYR A 51 8.44 -5.52 -12.73
N ASP A 52 8.43 -6.05 -13.96
CA ASP A 52 7.38 -5.78 -14.94
C ASP A 52 6.03 -6.32 -14.43
N GLY A 53 6.02 -7.55 -13.90
CA GLY A 53 4.82 -8.13 -13.29
C GLY A 53 4.31 -7.37 -12.06
N LEU A 54 5.21 -6.76 -11.28
CA LEU A 54 4.82 -5.88 -10.17
C LEU A 54 4.24 -4.55 -10.66
N GLU A 55 4.80 -3.98 -11.72
CA GLU A 55 4.32 -2.73 -12.30
C GLU A 55 2.92 -2.91 -12.89
N ASP A 56 2.71 -3.99 -13.65
CA ASP A 56 1.40 -4.33 -14.22
C ASP A 56 0.34 -4.56 -13.14
N MET A 57 0.73 -5.17 -12.01
CA MET A 57 -0.14 -5.32 -10.84
C MET A 57 -0.58 -3.96 -10.30
N LEU A 58 0.36 -3.03 -10.06
CA LEU A 58 0.02 -1.69 -9.56
C LEU A 58 -0.81 -0.88 -10.56
N LYS A 59 -0.46 -0.91 -11.85
CA LYS A 59 -1.21 -0.24 -12.92
C LYS A 59 -2.65 -0.77 -13.01
N THR A 60 -2.84 -2.08 -12.91
CA THR A 60 -4.18 -2.69 -12.93
C THR A 60 -5.04 -2.19 -11.76
N LEU A 61 -4.46 -2.10 -10.56
CA LEU A 61 -5.18 -1.58 -9.39
C LEU A 61 -5.52 -0.10 -9.52
N GLN A 62 -4.60 0.68 -10.06
CA GLN A 62 -4.78 2.11 -10.30
C GLN A 62 -5.87 2.35 -11.35
N GLN A 63 -5.84 1.63 -12.47
CA GLN A 63 -6.84 1.71 -13.54
C GLN A 63 -8.24 1.34 -13.05
N ASN A 64 -8.33 0.32 -12.18
CA ASN A 64 -9.58 -0.09 -11.54
C ASN A 64 -9.97 0.81 -10.35
N LYS A 65 -9.20 1.86 -10.06
CA LYS A 65 -9.44 2.83 -8.98
C LYS A 65 -9.50 2.20 -7.59
N TYR A 66 -8.81 1.08 -7.39
CA TYR A 66 -8.62 0.49 -6.06
C TYR A 66 -7.55 1.23 -5.27
N ILE A 67 -6.56 1.81 -5.96
CA ILE A 67 -5.48 2.57 -5.37
C ILE A 67 -5.30 3.90 -6.12
N GLU A 68 -4.91 4.94 -5.41
CA GLU A 68 -4.50 6.24 -5.98
C GLU A 68 -2.97 6.31 -6.12
N VAL A 69 -2.23 5.71 -5.18
CA VAL A 69 -0.77 5.52 -5.19
C VAL A 69 -0.42 4.08 -4.85
N GLY A 70 0.67 3.59 -5.44
CA GLY A 70 1.20 2.24 -5.31
C GLY A 70 2.72 2.25 -5.34
N ALA A 71 3.41 1.53 -4.46
CA ALA A 71 4.86 1.35 -4.58
C ALA A 71 5.33 0.07 -3.91
N PHE A 72 6.37 -0.54 -4.47
CA PHE A 72 7.16 -1.64 -3.91
C PHE A 72 8.58 -1.15 -3.63
N TYR A 73 9.11 -1.49 -2.46
CA TYR A 73 10.45 -1.11 -2.02
C TYR A 73 11.31 -2.34 -1.75
N ASN A 74 12.64 -2.22 -1.81
CA ASN A 74 13.54 -3.29 -1.40
C ASN A 74 13.92 -3.18 0.08
N ALA A 75 14.76 -4.11 0.55
CA ALA A 75 15.20 -4.15 1.95
C ALA A 75 15.97 -2.90 2.41
N GLY A 76 16.55 -2.16 1.47
CA GLY A 76 17.22 -0.89 1.72
C GLY A 76 16.30 0.32 1.61
N ALA A 77 14.98 0.13 1.70
CA ALA A 77 13.97 1.18 1.52
C ALA A 77 14.09 1.95 0.19
N THR A 78 14.70 1.33 -0.83
CA THR A 78 14.78 1.91 -2.17
C THR A 78 13.57 1.45 -2.98
N GLN A 79 12.86 2.38 -3.60
CA GLN A 79 11.75 2.05 -4.48
C GLN A 79 12.25 1.19 -5.65
N VAL A 80 11.56 0.08 -5.90
CA VAL A 80 11.81 -0.81 -7.02
C VAL A 80 10.80 -0.56 -8.13
N VAL A 81 9.52 -0.42 -7.76
CA VAL A 81 8.41 -0.15 -8.67
C VAL A 81 7.45 0.83 -8.00
N GLY A 82 6.82 1.74 -8.75
CA GLY A 82 5.78 2.60 -8.21
C GLY A 82 4.90 3.25 -9.27
N VAL A 83 3.67 3.59 -8.88
CA VAL A 83 2.67 4.33 -9.66
C VAL A 83 2.18 5.52 -8.84
N ASN A 84 2.17 6.71 -9.44
CA ASN A 84 1.74 7.97 -8.82
C ASN A 84 2.43 8.31 -7.48
N VAL A 85 3.64 7.81 -7.22
CA VAL A 85 4.33 8.02 -5.93
C VAL A 85 4.61 9.50 -5.64
N ASP A 86 4.77 10.28 -6.70
CA ASP A 86 5.02 11.71 -6.67
C ASP A 86 3.85 12.54 -6.12
N VAL A 87 2.65 11.98 -5.98
CA VAL A 87 1.51 12.68 -5.38
C VAL A 87 1.60 12.78 -3.86
N LEU A 88 2.42 11.93 -3.22
CA LEU A 88 2.64 11.93 -1.77
C LEU A 88 3.70 12.98 -1.36
N PRO A 89 3.61 13.52 -0.14
CA PRO A 89 4.68 14.35 0.42
C PRO A 89 5.91 13.50 0.73
N GLU A 90 7.11 14.09 0.61
CA GLU A 90 8.38 13.36 0.81
C GLU A 90 8.49 12.70 2.19
N SER A 91 7.87 13.26 3.22
CA SER A 91 7.82 12.68 4.57
C SER A 91 7.18 11.30 4.59
N ASP A 92 6.21 11.03 3.70
CA ASP A 92 5.47 9.77 3.68
C ASP A 92 6.13 8.70 2.81
N LEU A 93 7.09 9.13 1.98
CA LEU A 93 7.95 8.26 1.19
C LEU A 93 9.11 7.70 2.04
N GLN A 94 9.37 8.29 3.20
CA GLN A 94 10.37 7.77 4.13
C GLN A 94 9.84 6.52 4.82
N ILE A 95 10.49 5.39 4.54
CA ILE A 95 10.17 4.11 5.16
C ILE A 95 11.14 3.91 6.33
N SER A 96 10.64 4.15 7.54
CA SER A 96 11.37 3.86 8.78
C SER A 96 10.41 3.30 9.83
N GLY A 97 10.75 2.18 10.47
CA GLY A 97 9.99 1.62 11.59
C GLY A 97 9.27 0.30 11.30
N ASP A 98 8.42 -0.13 12.25
CA ASP A 98 7.62 -1.36 12.15
C ASP A 98 6.61 -1.31 11.00
N PHE A 99 6.53 -2.40 10.24
CA PHE A 99 6.10 -2.41 8.84
C PHE A 99 4.63 -2.80 8.60
N GLU A 100 3.82 -2.89 9.66
CA GLU A 100 2.37 -3.01 9.56
C GLU A 100 1.74 -1.70 10.07
N GLU A 101 1.72 -0.69 9.21
CA GLU A 101 1.29 0.64 9.59
C GLU A 101 0.14 1.10 8.71
N LEU A 102 -1.01 1.36 9.34
CA LEU A 102 -2.09 2.16 8.79
C LEU A 102 -1.92 3.59 9.28
N SER A 103 -1.78 4.54 8.35
CA SER A 103 -1.68 5.95 8.69
C SER A 103 -2.51 6.78 7.73
N TRP A 104 -3.03 7.91 8.21
CA TRP A 104 -3.74 8.86 7.36
C TRP A 104 -2.79 9.97 6.95
N THR A 105 -2.83 10.34 5.67
CA THR A 105 -2.07 11.46 5.12
C THR A 105 -2.91 12.30 4.15
N TYR A 106 -2.27 13.28 3.52
CA TYR A 106 -2.80 14.07 2.43
C TYR A 106 -1.84 14.03 1.23
N ASN A 107 -2.40 13.96 0.02
CA ASN A 107 -1.58 14.18 -1.18
C ASN A 107 -1.26 15.67 -1.35
N LYS A 108 -0.43 16.00 -2.34
CA LYS A 108 -0.06 17.38 -2.70
C LYS A 108 -1.24 18.28 -3.07
N ASN A 109 -2.40 17.70 -3.43
CA ASN A 109 -3.62 18.43 -3.73
C ASN A 109 -4.51 18.67 -2.49
N GLY A 110 -4.11 18.17 -1.31
CA GLY A 110 -4.86 18.29 -0.06
C GLY A 110 -5.96 17.25 0.12
N GLU A 111 -5.99 16.20 -0.71
CA GLU A 111 -6.95 15.11 -0.59
C GLU A 111 -6.49 14.10 0.46
N LYS A 112 -7.41 13.65 1.31
CA LYS A 112 -7.10 12.76 2.42
C LYS A 112 -6.98 11.32 1.95
N LEU A 113 -5.83 10.71 2.22
CA LEU A 113 -5.49 9.35 1.82
C LEU A 113 -5.24 8.47 3.04
N LEU A 114 -5.68 7.22 2.99
CA LEU A 114 -5.22 6.18 3.92
C LEU A 114 -3.98 5.54 3.32
N LEU A 115 -2.82 5.62 3.97
CA LEU A 115 -1.67 4.81 3.65
C LEU A 115 -1.77 3.50 4.42
N ALA A 116 -1.69 2.39 3.68
CA ALA A 116 -1.53 1.08 4.26
C ALA A 116 -0.18 0.50 3.83
N ARG A 117 0.61 0.07 4.81
CA ARG A 117 1.95 -0.52 4.65
C ARG A 117 1.96 -1.94 5.18
N HIS A 118 2.62 -2.83 4.45
CA HIS A 118 2.78 -4.23 4.86
C HIS A 118 4.14 -4.76 4.41
N LYS A 119 4.79 -5.53 5.28
CA LYS A 119 6.04 -6.21 4.98
C LYS A 119 5.80 -7.53 4.28
N ILE A 120 6.44 -7.73 3.15
CA ILE A 120 6.51 -9.04 2.50
C ILE A 120 7.67 -9.81 3.14
N ALA A 121 7.35 -10.88 3.86
CA ALA A 121 8.34 -11.83 4.33
C ALA A 121 8.90 -12.59 3.12
N THR A 122 10.22 -12.69 3.01
CA THR A 122 10.89 -13.55 2.02
C THR A 122 11.21 -14.94 2.56
N ASP A 123 10.77 -15.23 3.77
CA ASP A 123 11.12 -16.45 4.46
C ASP A 123 10.11 -17.50 4.01
N ALA A 124 10.42 -18.17 2.91
CA ALA A 124 9.77 -19.43 2.56
C ALA A 124 10.19 -20.47 3.62
N ASN A 125 9.55 -20.46 4.79
CA ASN A 125 9.51 -21.64 5.63
C ASN A 125 8.26 -22.44 5.21
N PRO A 126 8.40 -23.59 4.54
CA PRO A 126 7.26 -24.38 4.04
C PRO A 126 6.38 -24.99 5.15
N ASP A 127 6.68 -24.72 6.42
CA ASP A 127 6.02 -25.32 7.59
C ASP A 127 4.96 -24.42 8.27
N ASP A 128 4.70 -23.20 7.79
CA ASP A 128 3.66 -22.31 8.37
C ASP A 128 2.30 -22.44 7.64
N VAL A 129 1.77 -23.66 7.56
CA VAL A 129 0.36 -23.97 7.18
C VAL A 129 -0.40 -24.57 8.36
#